data_AF-A0AAV5B0U8-F1
#
_entry.id   AF-A0AAV5B0U8-F1
#
_cell.length_a   1.000
_cell.length_b   1.000
_cell.length_c   1.000
_cell.angle_alpha   90.00
_cell.angle_beta   90.00
_cell.angle_gamma   90.00
#
_symmetry.space_group_name_H-M   'P 1'
#
loop_
_entity.id
_entity.type
_entity.pdbx_description
1 polymer ?
#
loop_
_entity_poly.entity_id
_entity_poly.type
_entity_poly.pdbx_seq_one_letter_code
_entity_poly.pdbx_strand_id
1 'polypeptide(L)'
;MKKILSIILIFLSLSTKGQITNILKEKDMKYFNEKFYKDWEKDNLYVQMYDWDRFLKKGNERVRIIETDNFIQVEFSSIVDPYKNKYKYDVNTKCLILQSYFFYNCQIGVWKNWSKIGKLIKEVNYDEPYKLSVKDIIKLVNQKFNIDLLNMNLLLNVDRSNRTIPIYIISIIKPNTRGKEIRYITISADNGEILFDKTLFSEKEFNDNMNNIYQLEGRKEEKNKPKTTTFNGKIYTKEEWKAFEQEQWEKYQAKRNKKGFLDWLFG
;
A
#
# COMPACT_ATOMS: atom_id res chain seq x y z
N MET A 1 -68.99 -1.93 -8.64
CA MET A 1 -67.78 -1.15 -8.28
C MET A 1 -67.24 -1.44 -6.86
N LYS A 2 -67.54 -2.60 -6.25
CA LYS A 2 -67.03 -2.98 -4.91
C LYS A 2 -65.93 -4.06 -4.91
N LYS A 3 -65.54 -4.57 -6.09
CA LYS A 3 -64.46 -5.58 -6.23
C LYS A 3 -63.11 -4.99 -6.67
N ILE A 4 -63.05 -3.72 -7.10
CA ILE A 4 -61.80 -3.07 -7.53
C ILE A 4 -61.10 -2.34 -6.37
N LEU A 5 -61.82 -1.91 -5.33
CA LEU A 5 -61.20 -1.26 -4.16
C LEU A 5 -60.40 -2.22 -3.26
N SER A 6 -60.69 -3.52 -3.28
CA SER A 6 -60.01 -4.49 -2.40
C SER A 6 -58.65 -4.97 -2.93
N ILE A 7 -58.33 -4.72 -4.21
CA ILE A 7 -57.05 -5.16 -4.81
C ILE A 7 -55.97 -4.06 -4.68
N ILE A 8 -56.36 -2.79 -4.54
CA ILE A 8 -55.41 -1.68 -4.34
C ILE A 8 -54.93 -1.58 -2.88
N LEU A 9 -55.73 -2.04 -1.91
CA LEU A 9 -55.33 -2.01 -0.49
C LEU A 9 -54.30 -3.08 -0.10
N ILE A 10 -54.09 -4.11 -0.92
CA ILE A 10 -53.15 -5.20 -0.62
C ILE A 10 -51.72 -4.85 -1.09
N PHE A 11 -51.58 -3.99 -2.11
CA PHE A 11 -50.26 -3.57 -2.61
C PHE A 11 -49.52 -2.55 -1.72
N LEU A 12 -50.20 -1.90 -0.78
CA LEU A 12 -49.56 -0.98 0.19
C LEU A 12 -48.98 -1.70 1.42
N SER A 13 -49.28 -2.99 1.63
CA SER A 13 -48.78 -3.76 2.77
C SER A 13 -47.49 -4.54 2.51
N LEU A 14 -47.02 -4.56 1.26
CA LEU A 14 -45.82 -5.30 0.83
C LEU A 14 -44.59 -4.41 0.59
N SER A 15 -44.72 -3.07 0.62
CA SER A 15 -43.57 -2.16 0.48
C SER A 15 -42.80 -1.90 1.78
N THR A 16 -43.32 -2.30 2.94
CA THR A 16 -42.72 -1.96 4.23
C THR A 16 -41.76 -3.00 4.78
N LYS A 17 -41.84 -4.29 4.42
CA LYS A 17 -40.89 -5.29 4.94
C LYS A 17 -39.48 -5.12 4.37
N GLY A 18 -39.34 -4.87 3.06
CA GLY A 18 -38.03 -4.66 2.42
C GLY A 18 -37.34 -3.35 2.84
N GLN A 19 -38.12 -2.28 3.05
CA GLN A 19 -37.60 -1.01 3.57
C GLN A 19 -37.25 -1.12 5.06
N ILE A 20 -38.08 -1.76 5.89
CA ILE A 20 -37.80 -1.96 7.32
C ILE A 20 -36.59 -2.88 7.54
N THR A 21 -36.38 -3.92 6.74
CA THR A 21 -35.18 -4.78 6.87
C THR A 21 -33.89 -4.07 6.45
N ASN A 22 -33.94 -3.14 5.50
CA ASN A 22 -32.79 -2.29 5.16
C ASN A 22 -32.53 -1.25 6.27
N ILE A 23 -33.57 -0.61 6.80
CA ILE A 23 -33.48 0.32 7.94
C ILE A 23 -32.97 -0.39 9.21
N LEU A 24 -33.32 -1.66 9.43
CA LEU A 24 -32.85 -2.46 10.57
C LEU A 24 -31.44 -3.01 10.37
N LYS A 25 -30.98 -3.27 9.13
CA LYS A 25 -29.55 -3.55 8.84
C LYS A 25 -28.67 -2.30 8.99
N GLU A 26 -29.23 -1.11 8.79
CA GLU A 26 -28.59 0.18 9.06
C GLU A 26 -28.47 0.52 10.56
N LYS A 27 -29.03 -0.30 11.47
CA LYS A 27 -29.02 -0.04 12.93
C LYS A 27 -27.76 -0.49 13.69
N ASP A 28 -26.78 -1.13 13.06
CA ASP A 28 -25.46 -1.36 13.67
C ASP A 28 -24.54 -0.12 13.55
N MET A 29 -25.15 1.06 13.59
CA MET A 29 -24.45 2.33 13.47
C MET A 29 -23.68 2.62 14.76
N LYS A 30 -22.37 2.84 14.63
CA LYS A 30 -21.52 3.22 15.76
C LYS A 30 -21.59 4.73 15.98
N TYR A 31 -21.77 5.13 17.23
CA TYR A 31 -21.80 6.53 17.64
C TYR A 31 -20.65 6.81 18.59
N PHE A 32 -20.12 8.03 18.52
CA PHE A 32 -19.21 8.50 19.54
C PHE A 32 -19.97 8.67 20.87
N ASN A 33 -19.45 8.02 21.92
CA ASN A 33 -20.01 8.11 23.26
C ASN A 33 -18.89 8.38 24.25
N GLU A 34 -18.80 9.62 24.73
CA GLU A 34 -17.78 10.04 25.69
C GLU A 34 -17.85 9.27 27.02
N LYS A 35 -19.04 8.82 27.44
CA LYS A 35 -19.21 8.06 28.69
C LYS A 35 -18.44 6.73 28.69
N PHE A 36 -18.07 6.21 27.51
CA PHE A 36 -17.22 5.03 27.41
C PHE A 36 -15.83 5.25 28.05
N TYR A 37 -15.35 6.49 28.07
CA TYR A 37 -14.01 6.83 28.57
C TYR A 37 -14.01 7.35 30.02
N LYS A 38 -15.14 7.29 30.73
CA LYS A 38 -15.27 7.85 32.09
C LYS A 38 -14.28 7.26 33.11
N ASP A 39 -13.91 5.99 32.91
CA ASP A 39 -13.00 5.24 33.81
C ASP A 39 -11.58 5.16 33.23
N TRP A 40 -11.27 5.97 32.21
CA TRP A 40 -9.91 6.07 31.65
C TRP A 40 -9.14 7.18 32.32
N GLU A 41 -7.86 6.92 32.57
CA GLU A 41 -6.96 7.90 33.20
C GLU A 41 -6.30 8.77 32.14
N LYS A 42 -5.86 9.98 32.53
CA LYS A 42 -5.01 10.81 31.67
C LYS A 42 -3.68 10.10 31.39
N ASP A 43 -3.27 10.06 30.12
CA ASP A 43 -1.95 9.57 29.74
C ASP A 43 -0.90 10.68 29.81
N ASN A 44 -0.10 10.66 30.88
CA ASN A 44 0.93 11.68 31.15
C ASN A 44 2.19 11.53 30.26
N LEU A 45 2.27 10.49 29.42
CA LEU A 45 3.38 10.34 28.47
C LEU A 45 3.33 11.40 27.35
N TYR A 46 2.15 11.97 27.10
CA TYR A 46 1.94 13.01 26.10
C TYR A 46 1.59 14.34 26.77
N VAL A 47 2.19 15.42 26.27
CA VAL A 47 1.83 16.77 26.69
C VAL A 47 0.58 17.19 25.95
N GLN A 48 -0.54 17.23 26.67
CA GLN A 48 -1.77 17.84 26.16
C GLN A 48 -1.59 19.36 26.11
N MET A 49 -1.52 19.92 24.90
CA MET A 49 -1.43 21.37 24.69
C MET A 49 -2.79 22.05 24.61
N TYR A 50 -3.83 21.31 24.22
CA TYR A 50 -5.17 21.84 23.98
C TYR A 50 -6.26 20.93 24.51
N ASP A 51 -7.39 21.51 24.93
CA ASP A 51 -8.53 20.74 25.43
C ASP A 51 -9.18 19.85 24.37
N TRP A 52 -9.06 20.24 23.09
CA TRP A 52 -9.55 19.48 21.95
C TRP A 52 -8.71 18.24 21.61
N ASP A 53 -7.53 18.03 22.23
CA ASP A 53 -6.64 16.89 21.98
C ASP A 53 -6.28 16.15 23.28
N ARG A 54 -7.04 15.09 23.59
CA ARG A 54 -6.96 14.37 24.86
C ARG A 54 -6.26 13.03 24.69
N PHE A 55 -5.37 12.71 25.61
CA PHE A 55 -4.67 11.43 25.67
C PHE A 55 -5.07 10.68 26.94
N LEU A 56 -5.61 9.48 26.76
CA LEU A 56 -6.16 8.63 27.81
C LEU A 56 -5.51 7.24 27.78
N LYS A 57 -5.48 6.57 28.93
CA LYS A 57 -4.98 5.20 29.06
C LYS A 57 -5.83 4.34 29.99
N LYS A 58 -5.77 3.03 29.77
CA LYS A 58 -6.32 2.01 30.66
C LYS A 58 -5.50 0.73 30.55
N GLY A 59 -4.68 0.45 31.57
CA GLY A 59 -3.68 -0.62 31.48
C GLY A 59 -2.71 -0.37 30.32
N ASN A 60 -2.63 -1.33 29.39
CA ASN A 60 -1.76 -1.24 28.21
C ASN A 60 -2.40 -0.49 27.03
N GLU A 61 -3.70 -0.23 27.10
CA GLU A 61 -4.44 0.44 26.04
C GLU A 61 -4.31 1.96 26.15
N ARG A 62 -4.26 2.62 25.00
CA ARG A 62 -4.24 4.08 24.88
C ARG A 62 -5.28 4.56 23.89
N VAL A 63 -5.83 5.71 24.19
CA VAL A 63 -6.78 6.42 23.34
C VAL A 63 -6.36 7.87 23.18
N ARG A 64 -6.31 8.36 21.95
CA ARG A 64 -6.26 9.80 21.64
C ARG A 64 -7.61 10.24 21.10
N ILE A 65 -8.22 11.27 21.69
CA ILE A 65 -9.48 11.86 21.24
C ILE A 65 -9.20 13.29 20.77
N ILE A 66 -9.45 13.54 19.48
CA ILE A 66 -9.33 14.87 18.86
C ILE A 66 -10.75 15.34 18.53
N GLU A 67 -11.24 16.41 19.17
CA GLU A 67 -12.57 16.97 18.93
C GLU A 67 -12.46 18.41 18.42
N THR A 68 -12.67 18.58 17.13
CA THR A 68 -12.67 19.90 16.45
C THR A 68 -14.08 20.26 16.00
N ASP A 69 -14.28 21.50 15.56
CA ASP A 69 -15.54 21.97 14.97
C ASP A 69 -15.98 21.18 13.72
N ASN A 70 -15.09 20.40 13.12
CA ASN A 70 -15.36 19.65 11.89
C ASN A 70 -15.58 18.16 12.13
N PHE A 71 -14.97 17.58 13.16
CA PHE A 71 -15.00 16.14 13.41
C PHE A 71 -14.53 15.77 14.81
N ILE A 72 -14.92 14.57 15.23
CA ILE A 72 -14.31 13.85 16.35
C ILE A 72 -13.49 12.70 15.80
N GLN A 73 -12.25 12.53 16.26
CA GLN A 73 -11.41 11.39 15.92
C GLN A 73 -10.96 10.68 17.18
N VAL A 74 -11.06 9.35 17.17
CA VAL A 74 -10.61 8.49 18.26
C VAL A 74 -9.59 7.52 17.69
N GLU A 75 -8.37 7.56 18.22
CA GLU A 75 -7.29 6.64 17.88
C GLU A 75 -7.04 5.69 19.04
N PHE A 76 -7.28 4.39 18.84
CA PHE A 76 -6.91 3.33 19.78
C PHE A 76 -5.53 2.79 19.42
N SER A 77 -4.71 2.56 20.44
CA SER A 77 -3.37 1.98 20.32
C SER A 77 -2.99 1.23 21.60
N SER A 78 -1.81 0.61 21.58
CA SER A 78 -1.28 -0.21 22.67
C SER A 78 0.19 0.16 22.95
N ILE A 79 0.65 -0.10 24.19
CA ILE A 79 2.10 -0.08 24.49
C ILE A 79 2.81 -1.37 24.09
N VAL A 80 2.07 -2.47 23.92
CA VAL A 80 2.66 -3.80 23.72
C VAL A 80 2.74 -4.21 22.25
N ASP A 81 2.04 -3.51 21.37
CA ASP A 81 2.01 -3.81 19.95
C ASP A 81 1.76 -2.55 19.10
N PRO A 82 2.17 -2.56 17.82
CA PRO A 82 2.12 -1.39 16.95
C PRO A 82 0.80 -1.23 16.17
N TYR A 83 -0.23 -2.04 16.47
CA TYR A 83 -1.51 -1.91 15.79
C TYR A 83 -2.29 -0.71 16.31
N LYS A 84 -2.99 -0.03 15.40
CA LYS A 84 -3.81 1.13 15.72
C LYS A 84 -5.12 1.09 14.96
N ASN A 85 -6.19 1.49 15.63
CA ASN A 85 -7.49 1.67 15.02
C ASN A 85 -7.87 3.14 15.09
N LYS A 86 -8.36 3.71 14.01
CA LYS A 86 -8.86 5.09 14.01
C LYS A 86 -10.31 5.12 13.58
N TYR A 87 -11.06 5.94 14.29
CA TYR A 87 -12.47 6.16 14.06
C TYR A 87 -12.70 7.66 13.94
N LYS A 88 -13.35 8.09 12.88
CA LYS A 88 -13.77 9.48 12.71
C LYS A 88 -15.28 9.56 12.77
N TYR A 89 -15.80 10.53 13.48
CA TYR A 89 -17.23 10.77 13.67
C TYR A 89 -17.59 12.18 13.23
N ASP A 90 -18.81 12.34 12.75
CA ASP A 90 -19.38 13.66 12.49
C ASP A 90 -19.66 14.38 13.82
N VAL A 91 -19.27 15.65 13.91
CA VAL A 91 -19.35 16.41 15.17
C VAL A 91 -20.79 16.64 15.64
N ASN A 92 -21.75 16.76 14.72
CA ASN A 92 -23.14 17.11 15.00
C ASN A 92 -23.97 15.87 15.35
N THR A 93 -23.89 14.85 14.51
CA THR A 93 -24.67 13.62 14.66
C THR A 93 -23.99 12.57 15.53
N LYS A 94 -22.68 12.73 15.78
CA LYS A 94 -21.81 11.76 16.46
C LYS A 94 -21.74 10.40 15.74
N CYS A 95 -22.32 10.27 14.55
CA CYS A 95 -22.26 9.10 13.68
C CYS A 95 -20.83 8.79 13.24
N LEU A 96 -20.45 7.52 13.23
CA LEU A 96 -19.20 7.06 12.62
C LEU A 96 -19.21 7.35 11.12
N ILE A 97 -18.18 8.04 10.62
CA ILE A 97 -18.02 8.37 9.20
C ILE A 97 -16.80 7.71 8.56
N LEU A 98 -15.81 7.29 9.35
CA LEU A 98 -14.64 6.55 8.86
C LEU A 98 -14.15 5.55 9.92
N GLN A 99 -13.84 4.34 9.48
CA GLN A 99 -13.13 3.31 10.24
C GLN A 99 -11.88 2.89 9.48
N SER A 100 -10.74 2.95 10.14
CA SER A 100 -9.43 2.63 9.57
C SER A 100 -8.54 1.86 10.55
N TYR A 101 -7.65 1.05 9.99
CA TYR A 101 -6.76 0.15 10.72
C TYR A 101 -5.34 0.32 10.23
N PHE A 102 -4.38 0.21 11.14
CA PHE A 102 -2.97 0.43 10.87
C PHE A 102 -2.09 -0.58 11.58
N PHE A 103 -0.96 -0.89 10.96
CA PHE A 103 0.22 -1.49 11.59
C PHE A 103 1.36 -0.51 11.39
N TYR A 104 1.85 0.12 12.45
CA TYR A 104 2.69 1.33 12.34
C TYR A 104 2.04 2.40 11.41
N ASN A 105 2.62 2.65 10.24
CA ASN A 105 2.13 3.57 9.23
C ASN A 105 1.43 2.86 8.06
N CYS A 106 1.52 1.53 7.98
CA CYS A 106 0.78 0.76 6.98
C CYS A 106 -0.71 0.88 7.27
N GLN A 107 -1.48 1.51 6.38
CA GLN A 107 -2.93 1.36 6.32
C GLN A 107 -3.22 -0.10 6.04
N ILE A 108 -4.01 -0.85 6.82
CA ILE A 108 -4.27 -2.29 6.64
C ILE A 108 -5.76 -2.62 6.66
N GLY A 109 -6.10 -3.83 6.21
CA GLY A 109 -7.46 -4.35 6.25
C GLY A 109 -8.45 -3.55 5.42
N VAL A 110 -9.73 -3.75 5.75
CA VAL A 110 -10.84 -3.13 5.03
C VAL A 110 -11.27 -1.86 5.74
N TRP A 111 -11.08 -0.71 5.10
CA TRP A 111 -11.53 0.58 5.60
C TRP A 111 -12.92 0.88 5.08
N LYS A 112 -13.74 1.51 5.91
CA LYS A 112 -15.13 1.81 5.62
C LYS A 112 -15.44 3.27 5.86
N ASN A 113 -16.21 3.86 4.96
CA ASN A 113 -16.69 5.23 5.06
C ASN A 113 -18.22 5.23 5.03
N TRP A 114 -18.82 6.03 5.90
CA TRP A 114 -20.27 6.19 5.99
C TRP A 114 -20.66 7.65 5.83
N SER A 115 -21.90 7.88 5.41
CA SER A 115 -22.51 9.20 5.43
C SER A 115 -22.81 9.64 6.86
N LYS A 116 -23.10 10.93 7.04
CA LYS A 116 -23.50 11.49 8.35
C LYS A 116 -24.81 10.89 8.88
N ILE A 117 -25.61 10.26 8.02
CA ILE A 117 -26.84 9.54 8.40
C ILE A 117 -26.64 8.02 8.53
N GLY A 118 -25.40 7.53 8.43
CA GLY A 118 -25.05 6.13 8.67
C GLY A 118 -25.16 5.16 7.50
N LYS A 119 -25.35 5.67 6.28
CA LYS A 119 -25.31 4.84 5.09
C LYS A 119 -23.86 4.57 4.67
N LEU A 120 -23.48 3.31 4.47
CA LEU A 120 -22.16 2.96 3.94
C LEU A 120 -21.98 3.58 2.53
N ILE A 121 -20.92 4.37 2.35
CA ILE A 121 -20.57 5.06 1.10
C ILE A 121 -19.48 4.28 0.35
N LYS A 122 -18.45 3.84 1.08
CA LYS A 122 -17.25 3.26 0.46
C LYS A 122 -16.64 2.20 1.36
N GLU A 123 -16.17 1.14 0.72
CA GLU A 123 -15.34 0.10 1.34
C GLU A 123 -14.08 -0.07 0.49
N VAL A 124 -12.90 -0.09 1.11
CA VAL A 124 -11.61 -0.25 0.42
C VAL A 124 -10.77 -1.28 1.18
N ASN A 125 -10.40 -2.36 0.52
CA ASN A 125 -9.45 -3.32 1.06
C ASN A 125 -8.02 -2.84 0.78
N TYR A 126 -7.36 -2.27 1.78
CA TYR A 126 -6.00 -1.78 1.63
C TYR A 126 -4.98 -2.92 1.49
N ASP A 127 -5.33 -4.14 1.88
CA ASP A 127 -4.45 -5.31 1.73
C ASP A 127 -4.48 -5.90 0.32
N GLU A 128 -5.46 -5.54 -0.52
CA GLU A 128 -5.61 -6.10 -1.88
C GLU A 128 -4.33 -6.05 -2.73
N PRO A 129 -3.53 -4.96 -2.73
CA PRO A 129 -2.31 -4.92 -3.54
C PRO A 129 -1.18 -5.82 -3.03
N TYR A 130 -1.25 -6.35 -1.81
CA TYR A 130 -0.12 -6.99 -1.12
C TYR A 130 -0.41 -8.49 -0.94
N LYS A 131 0.27 -9.34 -1.72
CA LYS A 131 0.08 -10.80 -1.63
C LYS A 131 0.56 -11.37 -0.29
N LEU A 132 1.69 -10.87 0.21
CA LEU A 132 2.15 -11.13 1.56
C LEU A 132 1.45 -10.19 2.53
N SER A 133 0.86 -10.76 3.58
CA SER A 133 0.23 -9.99 4.65
C SER A 133 1.28 -9.39 5.58
N VAL A 134 0.86 -8.43 6.41
CA VAL A 134 1.69 -7.94 7.53
C VAL A 134 2.19 -9.08 8.42
N LYS A 135 1.36 -10.11 8.66
CA LYS A 135 1.75 -11.27 9.49
C LYS A 135 2.88 -12.07 8.84
N ASP A 136 2.87 -12.19 7.51
CA ASP A 136 3.93 -12.88 6.77
C ASP A 136 5.22 -12.08 6.82
N ILE A 137 5.14 -10.75 6.70
CA ILE A 137 6.30 -9.86 6.83
C ILE A 137 6.90 -9.91 8.23
N ILE A 138 6.09 -9.89 9.29
CA ILE A 138 6.57 -10.06 10.68
C ILE A 138 7.39 -11.34 10.82
N LYS A 139 6.86 -12.47 10.32
CA LYS A 139 7.55 -13.76 10.36
C LYS A 139 8.85 -13.75 9.55
N LEU A 140 8.78 -13.28 8.30
CA LEU A 140 9.92 -13.25 7.39
C LEU A 140 11.07 -12.40 7.95
N VAL A 141 10.75 -11.23 8.51
CA VAL A 141 11.75 -10.30 9.06
C VAL A 141 12.38 -10.85 10.33
N ASN A 142 11.58 -11.45 11.21
CA ASN A 142 12.10 -12.13 12.38
C ASN A 142 13.05 -13.26 11.97
N GLN A 143 12.64 -14.12 11.04
CA GLN A 143 13.46 -15.26 10.59
C GLN A 143 14.76 -14.84 9.89
N LYS A 144 14.72 -13.83 9.01
CA LYS A 144 15.89 -13.43 8.22
C LYS A 144 16.84 -12.50 8.96
N PHE A 145 16.32 -11.65 9.84
CA PHE A 145 17.10 -10.56 10.44
C PHE A 145 17.14 -10.61 11.97
N ASN A 146 16.43 -11.54 12.61
CA ASN A 146 16.24 -11.60 14.05
C ASN A 146 15.67 -10.29 14.63
N ILE A 147 14.73 -9.69 13.90
CA ILE A 147 14.05 -8.45 14.28
C ILE A 147 12.58 -8.76 14.52
N ASP A 148 12.13 -8.51 15.75
CA ASP A 148 10.72 -8.59 16.09
C ASP A 148 10.03 -7.25 15.79
N LEU A 149 9.24 -7.23 14.71
CA LEU A 149 8.46 -6.05 14.33
C LEU A 149 7.29 -5.74 15.28
N LEU A 150 6.97 -6.61 16.25
CA LEU A 150 5.98 -6.31 17.29
C LEU A 150 6.61 -5.62 18.51
N ASN A 151 7.94 -5.61 18.61
CA ASN A 151 8.64 -5.08 19.77
C ASN A 151 8.65 -3.55 19.77
N MET A 152 7.78 -2.97 20.60
CA MET A 152 7.62 -1.52 20.77
C MET A 152 8.83 -0.82 21.42
N ASN A 153 9.81 -1.55 21.94
CA ASN A 153 11.06 -0.97 22.48
C ASN A 153 12.09 -0.68 21.37
N LEU A 154 11.89 -1.21 20.17
CA LEU A 154 12.76 -0.91 19.04
C LEU A 154 12.34 0.43 18.41
N LEU A 155 13.32 1.29 18.13
CA LEU A 155 13.12 2.53 17.38
C LEU A 155 12.96 2.21 15.89
N LEU A 156 11.89 1.52 15.53
CA LEU A 156 11.59 1.12 14.17
C LEU A 156 10.22 1.61 13.70
N ASN A 157 10.05 1.64 12.39
CA ASN A 157 8.78 1.90 11.73
C ASN A 157 8.60 0.98 10.52
N VAL A 158 7.36 0.70 10.17
CA VAL A 158 7.00 -0.06 8.98
C VAL A 158 6.01 0.74 8.14
N ASP A 159 6.34 0.86 6.86
CA ASP A 159 5.52 1.50 5.83
C ASP A 159 5.30 0.53 4.66
N ARG A 160 4.33 0.83 3.80
CA ARG A 160 4.07 0.09 2.57
C ARG A 160 3.68 1.02 1.44
N SER A 161 4.09 0.66 0.23
CA SER A 161 3.78 1.40 -0.99
C SER A 161 3.39 0.43 -2.09
N ASN A 162 2.50 0.86 -2.97
CA ASN A 162 2.09 0.14 -4.17
C ASN A 162 2.15 1.03 -5.42
N ARG A 163 2.91 2.14 -5.39
CA ARG A 163 2.97 3.11 -6.50
C ARG A 163 3.48 2.50 -7.82
N THR A 164 4.45 1.59 -7.72
CA THR A 164 5.04 0.94 -8.90
C THR A 164 5.02 -0.58 -8.77
N ILE A 165 5.48 -1.07 -7.62
CA ILE A 165 5.31 -2.44 -7.16
C ILE A 165 4.88 -2.42 -5.69
N PRO A 166 4.05 -3.39 -5.24
CA PRO A 166 3.71 -3.56 -3.84
C PRO A 166 4.93 -3.96 -3.00
N ILE A 167 5.24 -3.18 -1.97
CA ILE A 167 6.43 -3.35 -1.12
C ILE A 167 6.16 -2.97 0.33
N TYR A 168 7.00 -3.52 1.21
CA TYR A 168 7.15 -3.10 2.60
C TYR A 168 8.49 -2.41 2.79
N ILE A 169 8.51 -1.36 3.60
CA ILE A 169 9.70 -0.57 3.93
C ILE A 169 9.82 -0.56 5.45
N ILE A 170 10.91 -1.09 5.98
CA ILE A 170 11.22 -1.12 7.40
C ILE A 170 12.37 -0.16 7.63
N SER A 171 12.18 0.81 8.51
CA SER A 171 13.24 1.72 8.94
C SER A 171 13.57 1.49 10.40
N ILE A 172 14.85 1.39 10.72
CA ILE A 172 15.34 1.10 12.08
C ILE A 172 16.40 2.13 12.42
N ILE A 173 16.11 2.93 13.44
CA ILE A 173 17.00 3.98 13.92
C ILE A 173 17.93 3.36 14.95
N LYS A 174 19.24 3.48 14.75
CA LYS A 174 20.20 3.10 15.78
C LYS A 174 20.19 4.14 16.91
N PRO A 175 20.07 3.72 18.18
CA PRO A 175 20.23 4.63 19.29
C PRO A 175 21.69 5.09 19.40
N ASN A 176 21.88 6.31 19.90
CA ASN A 176 23.18 6.83 20.40
C ASN A 176 24.32 7.00 19.37
N THR A 177 24.02 7.14 18.07
CA THR A 177 25.03 7.56 17.07
C THR A 177 25.10 9.08 16.96
N ARG A 178 26.32 9.62 16.73
CA ARG A 178 26.57 11.05 16.49
C ARG A 178 26.11 11.40 15.05
N GLY A 179 24.80 11.34 14.83
CA GLY A 179 24.12 11.38 13.52
C GLY A 179 22.96 10.39 13.47
N LYS A 180 21.95 10.63 12.62
CA LYS A 180 20.81 9.70 12.44
C LYS A 180 21.20 8.56 11.50
N GLU A 181 21.75 7.47 12.04
CA GLU A 181 21.92 6.22 11.29
C GLU A 181 20.60 5.46 11.24
N ILE A 182 20.11 5.21 10.02
CA ILE A 182 18.86 4.50 9.78
C ILE A 182 19.13 3.34 8.84
N ARG A 183 18.89 2.11 9.29
CA ARG A 183 18.85 0.94 8.41
C ARG A 183 17.48 0.87 7.73
N TYR A 184 17.49 0.81 6.41
CA TYR A 184 16.30 0.62 5.60
C TYR A 184 16.32 -0.77 4.97
N ILE A 185 15.23 -1.52 5.14
CA ILE A 185 15.00 -2.81 4.50
C ILE A 185 13.74 -2.69 3.66
N THR A 186 13.86 -2.90 2.35
CA THR A 186 12.72 -2.93 1.42
C THR A 186 12.47 -4.37 0.97
N ILE A 187 11.22 -4.81 1.09
CA ILE A 187 10.81 -6.18 0.81
C ILE A 187 9.67 -6.16 -0.21
N SER A 188 9.79 -6.98 -1.25
CA SER A 188 8.70 -7.23 -2.21
C SER A 188 7.51 -7.87 -1.50
N ALA A 189 6.33 -7.26 -1.62
CA ALA A 189 5.11 -7.82 -1.05
C ALA A 189 4.53 -8.97 -1.90
N ASP A 190 5.10 -9.26 -3.07
CA ASP A 190 4.67 -10.37 -3.93
C ASP A 190 5.27 -11.70 -3.49
N ASN A 191 6.56 -11.71 -3.15
CA ASN A 191 7.36 -12.93 -2.97
C ASN A 191 8.32 -12.88 -1.76
N GLY A 192 8.42 -11.75 -1.06
CA GLY A 192 9.29 -11.61 0.11
C GLY A 192 10.77 -11.39 -0.23
N GLU A 193 11.10 -11.10 -1.49
CA GLU A 193 12.45 -10.77 -1.93
C GLU A 193 12.95 -9.48 -1.27
N ILE A 194 14.20 -9.48 -0.81
CA ILE A 194 14.83 -8.28 -0.24
C ILE A 194 15.36 -7.43 -1.39
N LEU A 195 14.69 -6.32 -1.65
CA LEU A 195 15.02 -5.39 -2.74
C LEU A 195 16.09 -4.37 -2.32
N PHE A 196 16.16 -4.08 -1.02
CA PHE A 196 17.13 -3.14 -0.45
C PHE A 196 17.40 -3.47 1.00
N ASP A 197 18.65 -3.36 1.42
CA ASP A 197 19.08 -3.43 2.81
C ASP A 197 20.37 -2.61 2.98
N LYS A 198 20.26 -1.38 3.45
CA LYS A 198 21.42 -0.51 3.72
C LYS A 198 21.19 0.38 4.93
N THR A 199 22.29 0.77 5.57
CA THR A 199 22.30 1.85 6.56
C THR A 199 22.63 3.17 5.87
N LEU A 200 21.81 4.19 6.09
CA LEU A 200 21.92 5.52 5.52
C LEU A 200 21.90 6.57 6.63
N PHE A 201 22.35 7.79 6.32
CA PHE A 201 22.49 8.87 7.32
C PHE A 201 21.41 9.95 7.17
N SER A 202 20.53 9.85 6.17
CA SER A 202 19.39 10.74 5.98
C SER A 202 18.25 10.10 5.18
N GLU A 203 17.03 10.62 5.34
CA GLU A 203 15.89 10.29 4.47
C GLU A 203 16.10 10.74 3.03
N LYS A 204 16.88 11.81 2.82
CA LYS A 204 17.24 12.29 1.48
C LYS A 204 18.06 11.23 0.74
N GLU A 205 19.10 10.69 1.37
CA GLU A 205 19.87 9.58 0.81
C GLU A 205 18.99 8.38 0.48
N PHE A 206 18.01 8.08 1.34
CA PHE A 206 17.05 7.02 1.07
C PHE A 206 16.24 7.30 -0.20
N ASN A 207 15.65 8.49 -0.33
CA ASN A 207 14.87 8.88 -1.50
C ASN A 207 15.70 8.88 -2.80
N ASP A 208 16.96 9.31 -2.74
CA ASP A 208 17.88 9.27 -3.88
C ASP A 208 18.19 7.80 -4.29
N ASN A 209 18.34 6.90 -3.33
CA ASN A 209 18.49 5.46 -3.59
C ASN A 209 17.18 4.81 -4.05
N MET A 210 16.03 5.32 -3.64
CA MET A 210 14.69 4.83 -3.97
C MET A 210 14.45 4.81 -5.48
N ASN A 211 14.89 5.88 -6.17
CA ASN A 211 14.84 5.96 -7.63
C ASN A 211 15.71 4.89 -8.30
N ASN A 212 16.81 4.47 -7.66
CA ASN A 212 17.68 3.40 -8.15
C ASN A 212 17.12 2.00 -7.86
N ILE A 213 16.44 1.81 -6.74
CA ILE A 213 15.77 0.55 -6.36
C ILE A 213 14.53 0.30 -7.24
N TYR A 214 13.77 1.36 -7.55
CA TYR A 214 12.54 1.29 -8.35
C TYR A 214 12.71 1.76 -9.79
N GLN A 215 13.86 1.53 -10.44
CA GLN A 215 14.06 1.75 -11.90
C GLN A 215 13.13 0.87 -12.75
N LEU A 216 11.82 1.10 -12.66
CA LEU A 216 10.73 0.31 -13.23
C LEU A 216 10.10 0.98 -14.47
N GLU A 217 10.57 2.16 -14.87
CA GLU A 217 10.18 2.78 -16.15
C GLU A 217 11.23 2.52 -17.25
N GLY A 218 12.53 2.73 -16.96
CA GLY A 218 13.59 2.57 -17.99
C GLY A 218 13.74 1.16 -18.56
N ARG A 219 13.57 0.11 -17.75
CA ARG A 219 13.70 -1.29 -18.23
C ARG A 219 12.48 -1.82 -18.97
N LYS A 220 11.29 -1.23 -18.80
CA LYS A 220 10.09 -1.61 -19.59
C LYS A 220 10.17 -1.00 -20.98
N GLU A 221 10.68 0.23 -21.10
CA GLU A 221 10.92 0.86 -22.41
C GLU A 221 12.06 0.18 -23.18
N GLU A 222 13.15 -0.25 -22.53
CA GLU A 222 14.22 -1.00 -23.22
C GLU A 222 13.81 -2.40 -23.67
N LYS A 223 12.91 -3.08 -22.94
CA LYS A 223 12.40 -4.40 -23.35
C LYS A 223 11.33 -4.32 -24.45
N ASN A 224 10.59 -3.21 -24.53
CA ASN A 224 9.53 -3.00 -25.51
C ASN A 224 9.95 -2.16 -26.74
N LYS A 225 11.14 -1.55 -26.73
CA LYS A 225 11.71 -0.97 -27.95
C LYS A 225 12.08 -2.10 -28.91
N PRO A 226 11.61 -2.07 -30.18
CA PRO A 226 12.05 -3.04 -31.16
C PRO A 226 13.58 -2.96 -31.25
N LYS A 227 14.26 -4.09 -31.04
CA LYS A 227 15.72 -4.16 -31.23
C LYS A 227 16.01 -3.88 -32.69
N THR A 228 16.52 -2.68 -32.96
CA THR A 228 16.96 -2.26 -34.28
C THR A 228 18.47 -2.13 -34.31
N THR A 229 19.06 -2.38 -35.48
CA THR A 229 20.50 -2.27 -35.71
C THR A 229 20.72 -1.24 -36.82
N THR A 230 21.64 -0.30 -36.63
CA THR A 230 21.92 0.73 -37.63
C THR A 230 23.23 0.42 -38.35
N PHE A 231 23.21 0.37 -39.68
CA PHE A 231 24.40 0.15 -40.51
C PHE A 231 24.34 1.05 -41.75
N ASN A 232 25.40 1.81 -41.99
CA ASN A 232 25.49 2.82 -43.07
C ASN A 232 24.29 3.78 -43.13
N GLY A 233 23.82 4.25 -41.96
CA GLY A 233 22.72 5.21 -41.87
C GLY A 233 21.32 4.62 -42.11
N LYS A 234 21.20 3.31 -42.41
CA LYS A 234 19.91 2.59 -42.44
C LYS A 234 19.67 1.87 -41.12
N ILE A 235 18.41 1.91 -40.68
CA ILE A 235 17.93 1.21 -39.48
C ILE A 235 17.26 -0.09 -39.94
N TYR A 236 17.68 -1.22 -39.38
CA TYR A 236 17.16 -2.55 -39.66
C TYR A 236 16.43 -3.07 -38.43
N THR A 237 15.27 -3.70 -38.64
CA THR A 237 14.67 -4.58 -37.62
C THR A 237 15.53 -5.83 -37.43
N LYS A 238 15.30 -6.58 -36.36
CA LYS A 238 16.05 -7.81 -36.05
C LYS A 238 15.97 -8.86 -37.18
N GLU A 239 14.84 -8.97 -37.87
CA GLU A 239 14.64 -9.93 -38.97
C GLU A 239 15.34 -9.44 -40.24
N GLU A 240 15.21 -8.16 -40.57
CA GLU A 240 15.91 -7.54 -41.70
C GLU A 240 17.43 -7.59 -41.52
N TRP A 241 17.92 -7.41 -40.29
CA TRP A 241 19.35 -7.51 -39.99
C TRP A 241 19.89 -8.91 -40.23
N LYS A 242 19.17 -9.94 -39.77
CA LYS A 242 19.54 -11.34 -40.02
C LYS A 242 19.55 -11.68 -41.50
N ALA A 243 18.55 -11.21 -42.26
CA ALA A 243 18.51 -11.41 -43.71
C ALA A 243 19.67 -10.69 -44.41
N PHE A 244 19.98 -9.46 -43.99
CA PHE A 244 21.11 -8.69 -44.49
C PHE A 244 22.46 -9.39 -44.21
N GLU A 245 22.70 -9.84 -42.97
CA GLU A 245 23.93 -10.57 -42.62
C GLU A 245 24.11 -11.84 -43.44
N GLN A 246 23.02 -12.59 -43.64
CA GLN A 246 23.01 -13.79 -44.47
C GLN A 246 23.37 -13.46 -45.92
N GLU A 247 22.78 -12.40 -46.50
CA GLU A 247 23.07 -11.97 -47.87
C GLU A 247 24.54 -11.52 -48.04
N GLN A 248 25.09 -10.79 -47.06
CA GLN A 248 26.50 -10.39 -47.08
C GLN A 248 27.43 -11.62 -47.01
N TRP A 249 27.09 -12.60 -46.17
CA TRP A 249 27.85 -13.83 -46.03
C TRP A 249 27.83 -14.66 -47.32
N GLU A 250 26.67 -14.80 -47.97
CA GLU A 250 26.54 -15.48 -49.27
C GLU A 250 27.32 -14.78 -50.38
N LYS A 251 27.28 -13.45 -50.45
CA LYS A 251 28.11 -12.66 -51.40
C LYS A 251 29.60 -12.86 -51.16
N TYR A 252 30.03 -12.94 -49.90
CA TYR A 252 31.42 -13.23 -49.54
C TYR A 252 31.83 -14.64 -50.02
N GLN A 253 31.02 -15.67 -49.76
CA GLN A 253 31.27 -17.03 -50.23
C GLN A 253 31.31 -17.13 -51.76
N ALA A 254 30.38 -16.47 -52.45
CA ALA A 254 30.34 -16.46 -53.93
C ALA A 254 31.58 -15.79 -54.54
N LYS A 255 32.11 -14.72 -53.93
CA LYS A 255 33.37 -14.08 -54.35
C LYS A 255 34.58 -14.98 -54.07
N ARG A 256 34.58 -15.71 -52.96
CA ARG A 256 35.64 -16.68 -52.63
C ARG A 256 35.67 -17.85 -53.62
N ASN A 257 34.52 -18.36 -54.02
CA ASN A 257 34.41 -19.43 -55.02
C ASN A 257 34.88 -19.00 -56.42
N LYS A 258 34.76 -17.71 -56.78
CA LYS A 258 35.29 -17.19 -58.05
C LYS A 258 36.80 -16.93 -58.01
N LYS A 259 37.35 -16.51 -56.86
CA LYS A 259 38.79 -16.26 -56.72
C LYS A 259 39.60 -17.56 -56.71
N GLY A 260 39.09 -18.63 -56.11
CA GLY A 260 39.78 -19.92 -56.07
C GLY A 260 39.81 -20.69 -57.40
N PHE A 261 38.81 -20.55 -58.26
CA PHE A 261 38.76 -21.30 -59.53
C PHE A 261 39.64 -20.68 -60.63
N LEU A 262 39.70 -19.34 -60.73
CA LEU A 262 40.53 -18.66 -61.74
C LEU A 262 42.01 -18.58 -61.34
N ASP A 263 42.33 -18.43 -60.05
CA ASP A 263 43.72 -18.46 -59.57
C ASP A 263 44.33 -19.88 -59.66
N TRP A 264 43.51 -20.95 -59.68
CA TRP A 264 43.96 -22.32 -59.90
C TRP A 264 44.10 -22.69 -61.39
N LEU A 265 43.32 -22.04 -62.29
CA LEU A 265 43.37 -22.32 -63.73
C LEU A 265 44.48 -21.54 -64.47
N PHE A 266 44.94 -20.41 -63.92
CA PHE A 266 45.88 -19.49 -64.59
C PHE A 266 47.06 -19.03 -63.72
N GLY A 267 47.24 -19.63 -62.53
CA GLY A 267 48.38 -19.40 -61.64
C GLY A 267 49.43 -20.50 -61.75
#